data_AF-A0AAV5VN12-F1
#
_entry.id   AF-A0AAV5VN12-F1
#
_cell.length_a   1.000
_cell.length_b   1.000
_cell.length_c   1.000
_cell.angle_alpha   90.00
_cell.angle_beta   90.00
_cell.angle_gamma   90.00
#
_symmetry.space_group_name_H-M   'P 1'
#
loop_
_entity.id
_entity.type
_entity.pdbx_description
1 polymer ?
#
loop_
_entity_poly.entity_id
_entity_poly.type
_entity_poly.pdbx_seq_one_letter_code
_entity_poly.pdbx_strand_id
1 'polypeptide(L)'
;QAFILSSTEKLGTLVTRAIELMQAAVKSDDNSKKLNYLLKSLEMERKLTLKHDKESNSLLRDLAYSFCEGLTRTIESIMEDKNVEVASA
;
A
#
# COMPACT_ATOMS: atom_id res chain seq x y z
N GLN A 1 8.31 27.20 7.46
CA GLN A 1 9.30 26.52 6.58
C GLN A 1 8.78 25.10 6.36
N ALA A 2 8.49 24.68 5.13
CA ALA A 2 7.97 23.34 4.86
C ALA A 2 9.11 22.31 4.87
N PHE A 3 9.00 21.26 5.67
CA PHE A 3 9.97 20.17 5.72
C PHE A 3 9.80 19.28 4.49
N ILE A 4 10.77 19.30 3.57
CA ILE A 4 10.75 18.44 2.39
C ILE A 4 11.37 17.10 2.80
N LEU A 5 10.53 16.08 2.98
CA LEU A 5 11.01 14.71 3.17
C LEU A 5 11.83 14.27 1.96
N SER A 6 12.96 13.63 2.22
CA SER A 6 13.78 12.94 1.23
C SER A 6 13.00 11.79 0.58
N SER A 7 13.40 11.39 -0.64
CA SER A 7 12.77 10.26 -1.33
C SER A 7 12.90 8.95 -0.54
N THR A 8 13.95 8.80 0.28
CA THR A 8 14.15 7.62 1.14
C THR A 8 13.13 7.59 2.27
N GLU A 9 12.90 8.72 2.95
CA GLU A 9 11.91 8.81 4.03
C GLU A 9 10.49 8.56 3.52
N LYS A 10 10.16 9.07 2.32
CA LYS A 10 8.87 8.82 1.68
C LYS A 10 8.68 7.34 1.33
N LEU A 11 9.71 6.70 0.77
CA LEU A 11 9.67 5.27 0.45
C LEU A 11 9.55 4.41 1.72
N GLY A 12 10.31 4.72 2.76
CA GLY A 12 10.18 4.03 4.05
C GLY A 12 8.77 4.17 4.64
N THR A 13 8.21 5.38 4.61
CA THR A 13 6.82 5.62 5.05
C THR A 13 5.81 4.82 4.25
N LEU A 14 6.00 4.74 2.92
CA LEU A 14 5.13 3.97 2.04
C LEU A 14 5.15 2.47 2.39
N VAL A 15 6.34 1.90 2.61
CA VAL A 15 6.50 0.49 3.00
C VAL A 15 5.83 0.21 4.34
N THR A 16 6.04 1.06 5.35
CA THR A 16 5.40 0.92 6.66
C THR A 16 3.87 0.94 6.53
N ARG A 17 3.31 1.90 5.79
CA ARG A 17 1.86 1.98 5.58
C ARG A 17 1.30 0.78 4.82
N ALA A 18 2.03 0.23 3.85
CA ALA A 18 1.61 -0.97 3.14
C ALA A 18 1.49 -2.18 4.09
N ILE A 19 2.45 -2.35 5.01
CA ILE A 19 2.43 -3.42 6.02
C ILE A 19 1.27 -3.21 7.01
N GLU A 20 1.07 -1.99 7.50
CA GLU A 20 -0.04 -1.66 8.41
C GLU A 20 -1.40 -1.96 7.77
N LEU A 21 -1.55 -1.66 6.47
CA LEU A 21 -2.78 -1.97 5.73
C LEU A 21 -2.98 -3.47 5.54
N MET A 22 -1.91 -4.23 5.31
CA MET A 22 -2.00 -5.69 5.25
C MET A 22 -2.49 -6.26 6.60
N GLN A 23 -1.93 -5.79 7.71
CA GLN A 23 -2.37 -6.21 9.04
C GLN A 23 -3.83 -5.85 9.29
N ALA A 24 -4.27 -4.66 8.87
CA ALA A 24 -5.66 -4.25 8.96
C ALA A 24 -6.57 -5.12 8.08
N ALA A 25 -6.15 -5.46 6.87
CA ALA A 25 -6.91 -6.32 5.95
C ALA A 25 -7.12 -7.72 6.53
N VAL A 26 -6.09 -8.29 7.16
CA VAL A 26 -6.19 -9.60 7.82
C VAL A 26 -7.13 -9.53 9.03
N LYS A 27 -6.94 -8.55 9.92
CA LYS A 27 -7.66 -8.46 11.21
C LYS A 27 -9.09 -7.94 11.13
N SER A 28 -9.44 -7.23 10.06
CA SER A 28 -10.74 -6.54 10.00
C SER A 28 -11.79 -7.44 9.36
N ASP A 29 -12.83 -7.80 10.11
CA ASP A 29 -13.91 -8.66 9.60
C ASP A 29 -14.94 -7.92 8.73
N ASP A 30 -15.12 -6.59 8.91
CA ASP A 30 -16.31 -5.92 8.36
C ASP A 30 -16.07 -4.50 7.79
N ASN A 31 -14.84 -4.16 7.38
CA ASN A 31 -14.49 -2.78 6.98
C ASN A 31 -13.90 -2.67 5.56
N SER A 32 -14.44 -3.47 4.63
CA SER A 32 -13.97 -3.56 3.24
C SER A 32 -13.98 -2.20 2.50
N LYS A 33 -14.97 -1.33 2.76
CA LYS A 33 -15.01 0.02 2.17
C LYS A 33 -13.86 0.91 2.64
N LYS A 34 -13.58 0.94 3.95
CA LYS A 34 -12.49 1.74 4.51
C LYS A 34 -11.14 1.25 3.98
N LEU A 35 -10.93 -0.07 3.96
CA LEU A 35 -9.73 -0.67 3.40
C LEU A 35 -9.56 -0.31 1.92
N ASN A 36 -10.63 -0.34 1.12
CA ASN A 36 -10.60 0.07 -0.28
C ASN A 36 -10.12 1.52 -0.47
N TYR A 37 -10.60 2.45 0.36
CA TYR A 37 -10.14 3.84 0.29
C TYR A 37 -8.68 4.00 0.68
N LEU A 38 -8.26 3.31 1.74
CA LEU A 38 -6.87 3.35 2.21
C LEU A 38 -5.92 2.74 1.19
N LEU A 39 -6.33 1.67 0.52
CA LEU A 39 -5.56 1.02 -0.54
C LEU A 39 -5.38 1.95 -1.76
N LYS A 40 -6.46 2.58 -2.21
CA LYS A 40 -6.40 3.59 -3.29
C LYS A 40 -5.49 4.76 -2.92
N SER A 41 -5.56 5.22 -1.67
CA SER A 41 -4.66 6.27 -1.16
C SER A 41 -3.20 5.84 -1.18
N LEU A 42 -2.89 4.61 -0.74
CA LEU A 42 -1.54 4.05 -0.78
C LEU A 42 -1.01 3.99 -2.21
N GLU A 43 -1.82 3.56 -3.17
CA GLU A 43 -1.40 3.47 -4.56
C GLU A 43 -1.14 4.85 -5.19
N MET A 44 -1.96 5.85 -4.87
CA MET A 44 -1.71 7.24 -5.27
C MET A 44 -0.40 7.77 -4.70
N GLU A 45 -0.15 7.53 -3.41
CA GLU A 45 1.10 7.92 -2.75
C GLU A 45 2.32 7.22 -3.35
N ARG A 46 2.20 5.92 -3.70
CA ARG A 46 3.25 5.19 -4.40
C ARG A 46 3.59 5.83 -5.74
N LYS A 47 2.56 6.07 -6.58
CA LYS A 47 2.73 6.70 -7.90
C LYS A 47 3.37 8.08 -7.79
N LEU A 48 2.95 8.88 -6.81
CA LEU A 48 3.53 10.19 -6.56
C LEU A 48 4.99 10.11 -6.09
N THR A 49 5.27 9.21 -5.15
CA THR A 49 6.62 9.02 -4.61
C THR A 49 7.57 8.56 -5.71
N LEU A 50 7.19 7.56 -6.50
CA LEU A 50 7.96 7.05 -7.63
C LEU A 50 8.25 8.15 -8.66
N LYS A 51 7.24 8.96 -9.02
CA LYS A 51 7.39 10.07 -9.98
C LYS A 51 8.43 11.11 -9.54
N HIS A 52 8.59 11.31 -8.23
CA HIS A 52 9.51 12.28 -7.66
C HIS A 52 10.81 11.67 -7.14
N ASP A 53 10.98 10.35 -7.28
CA ASP A 53 12.15 9.65 -6.81
C ASP A 53 13.25 9.60 -7.88
N LYS A 54 14.28 10.44 -7.68
CA LYS A 54 15.45 10.53 -8.57
C LYS A 54 16.32 9.26 -8.58
N GLU A 55 16.18 8.41 -7.56
CA GLU A 55 16.98 7.18 -7.40
C GLU A 55 16.16 5.92 -7.70
N SER A 56 14.96 6.07 -8.27
CA SER A 56 14.02 4.98 -8.58
C SER A 56 14.62 3.82 -9.38
N ASN A 57 15.65 4.07 -10.18
CA ASN A 57 16.36 3.05 -10.95
C ASN A 57 17.33 2.17 -10.13
N SER A 58 17.48 2.41 -8.82
CA SER A 58 18.29 1.55 -7.97
C SER A 58 17.54 0.27 -7.60
N LEU A 59 18.25 -0.86 -7.62
CA LEU A 59 17.69 -2.19 -7.34
C LEU A 59 16.91 -2.26 -6.03
N LEU A 60 17.42 -1.63 -4.97
CA LEU A 60 16.75 -1.62 -3.67
C LEU A 60 15.43 -0.85 -3.68
N ARG A 61 15.35 0.25 -4.44
CA ARG A 61 14.11 1.02 -4.55
C ARG A 61 13.10 0.32 -5.42
N ASP A 62 13.54 -0.26 -6.53
CA ASP A 62 12.69 -1.09 -7.39
C ASP A 62 12.09 -2.27 -6.61
N LEU A 63 12.90 -2.96 -5.79
CA LEU A 63 12.44 -3.99 -4.88
C LEU A 63 11.40 -3.45 -3.89
N ALA A 64 11.64 -2.29 -3.28
CA ALA A 64 10.70 -1.71 -2.32
C ALA A 64 9.37 -1.31 -2.97
N TYR A 65 9.38 -0.72 -4.17
CA TYR A 65 8.16 -0.39 -4.91
C TYR A 65 7.40 -1.62 -5.37
N SER A 66 8.12 -2.64 -5.83
CA SER A 66 7.55 -3.94 -6.22
C SER A 66 6.96 -4.67 -5.03
N PHE A 67 7.62 -4.62 -3.87
CA PHE A 67 7.11 -5.17 -2.62
C PHE A 67 5.82 -4.48 -2.19
N CYS A 68 5.76 -3.14 -2.22
CA CYS A 68 4.54 -2.39 -1.95
C CYS A 68 3.40 -2.78 -2.91
N GLU A 69 3.69 -2.95 -4.20
CA GLU A 69 2.70 -3.38 -5.17
C GLU A 69 2.19 -4.82 -4.90
N GLY A 70 3.08 -5.73 -4.54
CA GLY A 70 2.72 -7.09 -4.14
C GLY A 70 1.81 -7.12 -2.90
N LEU A 71 2.10 -6.28 -1.90
CA LEU A 71 1.24 -6.11 -0.73
C LEU A 71 -0.14 -5.58 -1.11
N THR A 72 -0.21 -4.57 -1.98
CA THR A 72 -1.49 -4.04 -2.48
C THR A 72 -2.35 -5.14 -3.09
N ARG A 73 -1.78 -5.93 -4.02
CA ARG A 73 -2.51 -7.04 -4.67
C ARG A 73 -2.95 -8.12 -3.69
N THR A 74 -2.13 -8.41 -2.69
CA THR A 74 -2.47 -9.38 -1.64
C THR A 74 -3.65 -8.89 -0.80
N ILE A 75 -3.68 -7.59 -0.47
CA ILE A 75 -4.81 -6.99 0.25
C ILE A 75 -6.08 -7.05 -0.59
N GLU A 76 -6.01 -6.76 -1.88
CA GLU A 76 -7.15 -6.88 -2.81
C GLU A 76 -7.71 -8.30 -2.80
N SER A 77 -6.85 -9.31 -2.93
CA SER A 77 -7.26 -10.72 -2.89
C SER A 77 -7.95 -11.09 -1.57
N ILE A 78 -7.39 -10.68 -0.42
CA ILE A 78 -8.00 -10.94 0.90
C ILE A 78 -9.39 -10.29 0.99
N MET A 79 -9.54 -9.09 0.43
CA MET A 79 -10.81 -8.38 0.45
C MET A 79 -11.85 -9.00 -0.49
N GLU A 80 -11.42 -9.54 -1.63
CA GLU A 80 -12.27 -10.30 -2.55
C GLU A 80 -12.78 -11.58 -1.87
N ASP A 81 -11.90 -12.36 -1.25
CA ASP A 81 -12.26 -13.59 -0.53
C ASP A 81 -13.30 -13.32 0.57
N LYS A 82 -13.10 -12.26 1.36
CA LYS A 82 -14.05 -11.85 2.42
C LYS A 82 -15.42 -11.43 1.89
N ASN A 83 -15.47 -10.76 0.74
CA ASN A 83 -16.76 -10.38 0.14
C ASN A 83 -17.51 -11.60 -0.43
N VAL A 84 -16.80 -12.61 -0.90
CA VAL A 84 -17.40 -13.88 -1.37
C VAL A 84 -18.02 -14.65 -0.20
N GLU A 85 -17.34 -14.71 0.95
CA GLU A 85 -17.88 -15.36 2.16
C GLU A 85 -19.19 -14.71 2.63
N VAL A 86 -19.26 -13.37 2.69
CA VAL A 86 -20.47 -12.64 3.11
C VAL A 86 -21.64 -12.81 2.12
N ALA A 87 -21.37 -12.96 0.82
CA ALA A 87 -22.43 -13.19 -0.18
C ALA A 87 -22.99 -14.62 -0.17
N SER A 88 -22.29 -15.56 0.48
CA SER A 88 -22.65 -16.97 0.54
C SER A 88 -23.33 -17.40 1.86
N ALA A 89 -23.44 -16.50 2.83
CA ALA A 89 -24.09 -16.68 4.13
C ALA A 89 -25.49 -16.05 4.17
#